data_AF-A0A251L422-F1
#
_entry.id   AF-A0A251L422-F1
#
_cell.length_a   1.000
_cell.length_b   1.000
_cell.length_c   1.000
_cell.angle_alpha   90.00
_cell.angle_beta   90.00
_cell.angle_gamma   90.00
#
_symmetry.space_group_name_H-M   'P 1'
#
loop_
_entity.id
_entity.type
_entity.pdbx_description
1 polymer ?
#
loop_
_entity_poly.entity_id
_entity_poly.type
_entity_poly.pdbx_seq_one_letter_code
_entity_poly.pdbx_strand_id
1 'polypeptide(L)'
;MLDQIPFSTFSKLSFTVPEPEDLLLCGAVEFYDRSYDRTTPKNERRLERFKNRNFFKVTTTDDPVIRRLANEDKATVFATDTILATLMCAPRSVYSWDIVIQRVGNKLFFDKRDGSQLDLLSVHETSQEPLPEAKGGMNSAYSLSVEAAYINQNFSQQVLIRDRNKVAFDDPNPFANEGEEVASEAYRYRQWKLDDDMHLVARCEVQSVVEVNKQRSFVTLNALNEFDPKYSGVDWRQKLETQRGAVLATELKNNANKLAKWTAQALLASADMMKLGYVSRVHSKDHYNHVILAVVGYKPRDFAAQINLNTSNMWGIVRSIVDLYMKLNEGKYILVKDPSRPQVRIYEVRPDAFENDYVEEPLPEEEQVQPPGEFTENLETNGAANGVEDKQIDVQA
;
A
#
# COMPACT_ATOMS: atom_id res chain seq x y z
N MET A 1 -20.31 -2.47 21.61
CA MET A 1 -20.24 -3.51 20.56
C MET A 1 -21.66 -3.77 20.12
N LEU A 2 -21.96 -3.58 18.85
CA LEU A 2 -23.31 -3.66 18.29
C LEU A 2 -23.59 -5.03 17.67
N ASP A 3 -22.64 -5.56 16.88
CA ASP A 3 -22.82 -6.80 16.14
C ASP A 3 -21.47 -7.48 15.83
N GLN A 4 -21.51 -8.75 15.45
CA GLN A 4 -20.37 -9.54 14.99
C GLN A 4 -20.75 -10.41 13.79
N ILE A 5 -19.91 -10.39 12.75
CA ILE A 5 -20.19 -11.09 11.49
C ILE A 5 -19.06 -12.09 11.22
N PRO A 6 -19.33 -13.40 11.36
CA PRO A 6 -18.40 -14.44 10.95
C PRO A 6 -18.14 -14.43 9.44
N PHE A 7 -16.91 -14.73 9.02
CA PHE A 7 -16.56 -14.78 7.59
C PHE A 7 -17.29 -15.88 6.82
N SER A 8 -17.79 -16.92 7.49
CA SER A 8 -18.65 -17.93 6.88
C SER A 8 -19.95 -17.35 6.31
N THR A 9 -20.43 -16.22 6.85
CA THR A 9 -21.55 -15.46 6.29
C THR A 9 -21.13 -14.79 4.98
N PHE A 10 -19.96 -14.16 4.94
CA PHE A 10 -19.43 -13.49 3.76
C PHE A 10 -19.23 -14.43 2.56
N SER A 11 -18.82 -15.67 2.78
CA SER A 11 -18.60 -16.64 1.69
C SER A 11 -19.86 -16.99 0.89
N LYS A 12 -21.06 -16.72 1.42
CA LYS A 12 -22.35 -17.02 0.76
C LYS A 12 -22.97 -15.82 0.06
N LEU A 13 -22.42 -14.63 0.28
CA LEU A 13 -22.96 -13.41 -0.31
C LEU A 13 -22.66 -13.36 -1.81
N SER A 14 -23.58 -12.78 -2.57
CA SER A 14 -23.42 -12.56 -3.99
C SER A 14 -24.27 -11.36 -4.39
N PHE A 15 -23.65 -10.41 -5.10
CA PHE A 15 -24.32 -9.24 -5.65
C PHE A 15 -23.59 -8.82 -6.92
N THR A 16 -24.31 -8.45 -7.97
CA THR A 16 -23.71 -7.99 -9.22
C THR A 16 -24.05 -6.52 -9.41
N VAL A 17 -23.02 -5.70 -9.58
CA VAL A 17 -23.15 -4.29 -9.96
C VAL A 17 -23.09 -4.14 -11.48
N PRO A 18 -23.77 -3.13 -12.07
CA PRO A 18 -23.52 -2.73 -13.45
C PRO A 18 -22.10 -2.16 -13.60
N GLU A 19 -21.68 -1.95 -14.86
CA GLU A 19 -20.43 -1.23 -15.15
C GLU A 19 -20.50 0.19 -14.55
N PRO A 20 -19.42 0.67 -13.92
CA PRO A 20 -19.41 1.99 -13.29
C PRO A 20 -19.41 3.13 -14.29
N GLU A 21 -19.92 4.27 -13.83
CA GLU A 21 -19.76 5.56 -14.49
C GLU A 21 -18.51 6.27 -13.95
N ASP A 22 -17.68 6.80 -14.85
CA ASP A 22 -16.55 7.65 -14.48
C ASP A 22 -17.04 9.08 -14.30
N LEU A 23 -16.97 9.60 -13.07
CA LEU A 23 -17.39 10.96 -12.75
C LEU A 23 -16.26 11.97 -12.96
N LEU A 24 -15.02 11.58 -12.68
CA LEU A 24 -13.87 12.45 -12.75
C LEU A 24 -12.58 11.65 -12.91
N LEU A 25 -11.62 12.20 -13.64
CA LEU A 25 -10.28 11.65 -13.78
C LEU A 25 -9.24 12.74 -13.52
N CYS A 26 -8.45 12.55 -12.47
CA CYS A 26 -7.49 13.54 -11.98
C CYS A 26 -6.05 13.01 -12.04
N GLY A 27 -5.08 13.92 -12.08
CA GLY A 27 -3.66 13.62 -11.95
C GLY A 27 -2.96 13.44 -13.31
N ALA A 28 -1.84 12.73 -13.27
CA ALA A 28 -1.05 12.46 -14.46
C ALA A 28 -0.23 11.19 -14.28
N VAL A 29 -0.10 10.43 -15.37
CA VAL A 29 0.64 9.17 -15.37
C VAL A 29 1.74 9.17 -16.43
N GLU A 30 2.89 8.58 -16.07
CA GLU A 30 4.00 8.30 -16.97
C GLU A 30 3.76 6.96 -17.70
N PHE A 31 4.40 6.80 -18.87
CA PHE A 31 4.29 5.58 -19.65
C PHE A 31 5.08 4.42 -19.03
N TYR A 32 4.55 3.21 -19.09
CA TYR A 32 5.27 2.02 -18.64
C TYR A 32 6.42 1.68 -19.59
N ASP A 33 7.62 1.48 -19.05
CA ASP A 33 8.78 1.03 -19.81
C ASP A 33 8.74 -0.49 -20.03
N ARG A 34 8.37 -0.90 -21.25
CA ARG A 34 8.32 -2.31 -21.65
C ARG A 34 9.68 -3.01 -21.64
N SER A 35 10.79 -2.29 -21.52
CA SER A 35 12.11 -2.91 -21.34
C SER A 35 12.17 -3.75 -20.06
N TYR A 36 11.36 -3.43 -19.05
CA TYR A 36 11.27 -4.20 -17.80
C TYR A 36 10.61 -5.57 -17.97
N ASP A 37 9.78 -5.76 -19.01
CA ASP A 37 9.18 -7.07 -19.32
C ASP A 37 10.25 -8.13 -19.72
N ARG A 38 11.47 -7.69 -20.05
CA ARG A 38 12.61 -8.55 -20.39
C ARG A 38 13.55 -8.81 -19.20
N THR A 39 13.22 -8.31 -18.02
CA THR A 39 14.02 -8.55 -16.81
C THR A 39 13.95 -10.02 -16.42
N THR A 40 15.12 -10.63 -16.18
CA THR A 40 15.23 -12.01 -15.68
C THR A 40 16.23 -12.06 -14.52
N PRO A 41 16.27 -13.13 -13.71
CA PRO A 41 17.27 -13.28 -12.67
C PRO A 41 18.73 -13.19 -13.16
N LYS A 42 19.01 -13.51 -14.43
CA LYS A 42 20.35 -13.37 -15.03
C LYS A 42 20.68 -11.95 -15.49
N ASN A 43 19.66 -11.12 -15.70
CA ASN A 43 19.75 -9.73 -16.10
C ASN A 43 18.88 -8.89 -15.16
N GLU A 44 19.13 -9.05 -13.86
CA GLU A 44 18.39 -8.37 -12.80
C GLU A 44 18.71 -6.87 -12.81
N ARG A 45 17.76 -6.06 -12.36
CA ARG A 45 17.93 -4.61 -12.25
C ARG A 45 17.92 -4.19 -10.80
N ARG A 46 18.89 -3.39 -10.36
CA ARG A 46 18.89 -2.85 -8.99
C ARG A 46 17.66 -1.97 -8.78
N LEU A 47 16.97 -2.15 -7.65
CA LEU A 47 15.88 -1.26 -7.27
C LEU A 47 16.44 0.10 -6.87
N GLU A 48 15.98 1.15 -7.53
CA GLU A 48 16.33 2.54 -7.28
C GLU A 48 15.51 3.12 -6.14
N ARG A 49 15.96 4.22 -5.55
CA ARG A 49 15.28 4.91 -4.45
C ARG A 49 14.72 6.24 -4.92
N PHE A 50 13.42 6.46 -4.71
CA PHE A 50 12.72 7.68 -5.11
C PHE A 50 12.35 8.48 -3.86
N LYS A 51 13.18 9.46 -3.48
CA LYS A 51 12.95 10.31 -2.30
C LYS A 51 12.08 11.53 -2.58
N ASN A 52 12.03 11.98 -3.83
CA ASN A 52 11.40 13.26 -4.22
C ASN A 52 10.03 13.05 -4.89
N ARG A 53 9.41 11.88 -4.75
CA ARG A 53 8.10 11.59 -5.32
C ARG A 53 7.11 11.42 -4.20
N ASN A 54 6.16 12.34 -4.10
CA ASN A 54 5.17 12.33 -3.04
C ASN A 54 4.02 11.37 -3.37
N PHE A 55 3.67 10.54 -2.40
CA PHE A 55 2.57 9.56 -2.45
C PHE A 55 1.51 9.96 -1.43
N PHE A 56 0.29 10.21 -1.89
CA PHE A 56 -0.79 10.71 -1.04
C PHE A 56 -1.65 9.56 -0.53
N LYS A 57 -1.72 9.38 0.80
CA LYS A 57 -2.55 8.36 1.45
C LYS A 57 -3.80 8.98 2.10
N VAL A 58 -4.47 9.87 1.37
CA VAL A 58 -5.61 10.66 1.87
C VAL A 58 -6.84 9.77 2.02
N THR A 59 -7.50 9.81 3.18
CA THR A 59 -8.74 9.09 3.46
C THR A 59 -9.95 9.73 2.76
N THR A 60 -11.11 9.11 2.84
CA THR A 60 -12.33 9.50 2.11
C THR A 60 -12.85 10.89 2.50
N THR A 61 -12.93 11.22 3.79
CA THR A 61 -13.48 12.51 4.24
C THR A 61 -12.53 13.70 4.04
N ASP A 62 -11.23 13.45 3.99
CA ASP A 62 -10.22 14.49 3.71
C ASP A 62 -10.11 14.83 2.22
N ASP A 63 -10.57 13.93 1.36
CA ASP A 63 -10.54 14.10 -0.09
C ASP A 63 -11.48 15.24 -0.54
N PRO A 64 -10.95 16.32 -1.17
CA PRO A 64 -11.76 17.46 -1.57
C PRO A 64 -12.72 17.14 -2.70
N VAL A 65 -12.40 16.19 -3.57
CA VAL A 65 -13.27 15.77 -4.67
C VAL A 65 -14.42 14.94 -4.13
N ILE A 66 -14.17 13.98 -3.23
CA ILE A 66 -15.25 13.21 -2.58
C ILE A 66 -16.17 14.13 -1.79
N ARG A 67 -15.64 15.12 -1.05
CA ARG A 67 -16.47 16.12 -0.35
C ARG A 67 -17.36 16.90 -1.33
N ARG A 68 -16.83 17.32 -2.48
CA ARG A 68 -17.62 17.97 -3.53
C ARG A 68 -18.73 17.06 -4.06
N LEU A 69 -18.40 15.82 -4.43
CA LEU A 69 -19.37 14.84 -4.95
C LEU A 69 -20.44 14.48 -3.91
N ALA A 70 -20.08 14.46 -2.63
CA ALA A 70 -21.02 14.31 -1.54
C ALA A 70 -21.95 15.52 -1.40
N ASN A 71 -21.43 16.74 -1.49
CA ASN A 71 -22.25 17.96 -1.45
C ASN A 71 -23.20 18.10 -2.64
N GLU A 72 -22.83 17.54 -3.80
CA GLU A 72 -23.66 17.48 -5.02
C GLU A 72 -24.65 16.30 -5.03
N ASP A 73 -24.77 15.56 -3.93
CA ASP A 73 -25.65 14.39 -3.79
C ASP A 73 -25.45 13.32 -4.88
N LYS A 74 -24.21 13.15 -5.36
CA LYS A 74 -23.87 12.15 -6.37
C LYS A 74 -23.97 10.71 -5.86
N ALA A 75 -23.94 10.51 -4.54
CA ALA A 75 -24.01 9.18 -3.94
C ALA A 75 -24.44 9.25 -2.47
N THR A 76 -24.78 8.08 -1.93
CA THR A 76 -25.06 7.87 -0.51
C THR A 76 -23.95 7.11 0.19
N VAL A 77 -22.98 6.54 -0.54
CA VAL A 77 -21.83 5.82 0.03
C VAL A 77 -20.54 6.33 -0.61
N PHE A 78 -19.55 6.65 0.22
CA PHE A 78 -18.25 7.17 -0.21
C PHE A 78 -17.11 6.37 0.42
N ALA A 79 -16.11 6.00 -0.39
CA ALA A 79 -14.93 5.24 0.04
C ALA A 79 -13.71 5.50 -0.86
N THR A 80 -12.57 4.91 -0.53
CA THR A 80 -11.43 4.72 -1.45
C THR A 80 -11.34 3.25 -1.87
N ASP A 81 -10.67 2.97 -2.99
CA ASP A 81 -10.42 1.62 -3.47
C ASP A 81 -9.67 0.74 -2.46
N THR A 82 -8.74 1.31 -1.68
CA THR A 82 -8.01 0.62 -0.62
C THR A 82 -8.94 0.12 0.48
N ILE A 83 -9.91 0.95 0.87
CA ILE A 83 -10.93 0.61 1.87
C ILE A 83 -11.89 -0.43 1.29
N LEU A 84 -12.39 -0.23 0.06
CA LEU A 84 -13.27 -1.20 -0.60
C LEU A 84 -12.59 -2.55 -0.80
N ALA A 85 -11.35 -2.58 -1.28
CA ALA A 85 -10.59 -3.81 -1.47
C ALA A 85 -10.40 -4.56 -0.14
N THR A 86 -10.20 -3.82 0.96
CA THR A 86 -10.13 -4.42 2.31
C THR A 86 -11.45 -5.08 2.71
N LEU A 87 -12.60 -4.45 2.44
CA LEU A 87 -13.92 -5.04 2.68
C LEU A 87 -14.17 -6.25 1.77
N MET A 88 -13.96 -6.09 0.46
CA MET A 88 -14.17 -7.12 -0.57
C MET A 88 -13.33 -8.38 -0.32
N CYS A 89 -12.11 -8.21 0.20
CA CYS A 89 -11.17 -9.30 0.45
C CYS A 89 -11.12 -9.72 1.93
N ALA A 90 -11.97 -9.16 2.79
CA ALA A 90 -11.99 -9.41 4.23
C ALA A 90 -11.88 -10.90 4.62
N PRO A 91 -12.57 -11.86 3.96
CA PRO A 91 -12.48 -13.28 4.31
C PRO A 91 -11.08 -13.90 4.18
N ARG A 92 -10.16 -13.26 3.45
CA ARG A 92 -8.77 -13.73 3.29
C ARG A 92 -7.82 -13.15 4.33
N SER A 93 -8.26 -12.18 5.12
CA SER A 93 -7.40 -11.48 6.08
C SER A 93 -7.13 -12.30 7.34
N VAL A 94 -5.86 -12.37 7.76
CA VAL A 94 -5.39 -13.01 9.00
C VAL A 94 -4.95 -11.95 10.00
N TYR A 95 -4.39 -10.83 9.56
CA TYR A 95 -4.10 -9.71 10.46
C TYR A 95 -5.32 -8.84 10.75
N SER A 96 -5.33 -8.24 11.93
CA SER A 96 -6.36 -7.28 12.33
C SER A 96 -6.23 -6.01 11.51
N TRP A 97 -7.37 -5.42 11.19
CA TRP A 97 -7.50 -4.13 10.54
C TRP A 97 -8.80 -3.49 11.01
N ASP A 98 -8.92 -2.18 10.83
CA ASP A 98 -10.11 -1.44 11.19
C ASP A 98 -10.43 -0.34 10.17
N ILE A 99 -11.73 -0.06 10.03
CA ILE A 99 -12.29 0.96 9.15
C ILE A 99 -13.26 1.79 9.98
N VAL A 100 -13.08 3.10 9.96
CA VAL A 100 -13.99 4.06 10.59
C VAL A 100 -15.15 4.29 9.62
N ILE A 101 -16.38 4.26 10.12
CA ILE A 101 -17.57 4.45 9.30
C ILE A 101 -18.41 5.53 9.94
N GLN A 102 -18.67 6.60 9.22
CA GLN A 102 -19.48 7.71 9.69
C GLN A 102 -20.79 7.77 8.91
N ARG A 103 -21.91 7.78 9.63
CA ARG A 103 -23.23 8.03 9.07
C ARG A 103 -23.66 9.46 9.40
N VAL A 104 -23.87 10.27 8.36
CA VAL A 104 -24.38 11.65 8.46
C VAL A 104 -25.59 11.77 7.54
N GLY A 105 -26.77 11.98 8.10
CA GLY A 105 -28.02 11.87 7.35
C GLY A 105 -28.19 10.50 6.67
N ASN A 106 -28.36 10.55 5.35
CA ASN A 106 -28.46 9.36 4.49
C ASN A 106 -27.13 9.01 3.78
N LYS A 107 -26.00 9.54 4.26
CA LYS A 107 -24.67 9.32 3.66
C LYS A 107 -23.79 8.49 4.60
N LEU A 108 -23.05 7.55 4.02
CA LEU A 108 -22.00 6.78 4.66
C LEU A 108 -20.64 7.17 4.10
N PHE A 109 -19.71 7.44 4.99
CA PHE A 109 -18.30 7.65 4.68
C PHE A 109 -17.47 6.56 5.33
N PHE A 110 -16.68 5.85 4.54
CA PHE A 110 -15.77 4.83 5.02
C PHE A 110 -14.35 5.40 5.01
N ASP A 111 -13.75 5.54 6.18
CA ASP A 111 -12.45 6.13 6.40
C ASP A 111 -11.45 5.15 7.00
N LYS A 112 -10.16 5.43 6.78
CA LYS A 112 -9.05 4.80 7.50
C LYS A 112 -8.45 5.80 8.48
N ARG A 113 -7.94 5.32 9.61
CA ARG A 113 -7.21 6.15 10.57
C ARG A 113 -5.85 6.57 10.02
N ASP A 114 -5.32 7.68 10.54
CA ASP A 114 -3.92 8.06 10.33
C ASP A 114 -2.99 6.97 10.86
N GLY A 115 -1.92 6.68 10.10
CA GLY A 115 -0.99 5.59 10.45
C GLY A 115 -1.60 4.19 10.44
N SER A 116 -2.79 4.02 9.83
CA SER A 116 -3.45 2.72 9.74
C SER A 116 -2.60 1.68 9.01
N GLN A 117 -2.68 0.43 9.44
CA GLN A 117 -2.05 -0.72 8.76
C GLN A 117 -2.57 -0.92 7.33
N LEU A 118 -3.70 -0.30 6.97
CA LEU A 118 -4.21 -0.28 5.60
C LEU A 118 -3.23 0.41 4.62
N ASP A 119 -2.38 1.30 5.10
CA ASP A 119 -1.35 2.01 4.31
C ASP A 119 -0.07 1.20 4.11
N LEU A 120 0.04 0.04 4.78
CA LEU A 120 1.16 -0.87 4.70
C LEU A 120 0.77 -2.14 3.95
N LEU A 121 1.78 -2.92 3.58
CA LEU A 121 1.60 -4.15 2.81
C LEU A 121 2.04 -5.35 3.64
N SER A 122 1.11 -6.24 3.96
CA SER A 122 1.43 -7.44 4.73
C SER A 122 2.40 -8.37 3.96
N VAL A 123 3.25 -9.07 4.70
CA VAL A 123 4.21 -10.03 4.14
C VAL A 123 4.01 -11.36 4.85
N HIS A 124 3.78 -12.43 4.08
CA HIS A 124 3.53 -13.79 4.59
C HIS A 124 2.32 -13.89 5.55
N GLU A 125 1.33 -13.00 5.41
CA GLU A 125 0.13 -12.96 6.26
C GLU A 125 -0.62 -14.30 6.30
N THR A 126 -0.70 -14.99 5.16
CA THR A 126 -1.47 -16.24 5.02
C THR A 126 -0.55 -17.47 4.93
N SER A 127 0.74 -17.30 5.24
CA SER A 127 1.69 -18.41 5.32
C SER A 127 1.32 -19.35 6.47
N GLN A 128 1.61 -20.63 6.29
CA GLN A 128 1.58 -21.60 7.39
C GLN A 128 2.84 -21.54 8.26
N GLU A 129 3.94 -21.02 7.70
CA GLU A 129 5.18 -20.81 8.43
C GLU A 129 5.16 -19.44 9.11
N PRO A 130 5.28 -19.38 10.44
CA PRO A 130 5.32 -18.12 11.15
C PRO A 130 6.58 -17.34 10.80
N LEU A 131 6.45 -16.01 10.78
CA LEU A 131 7.60 -15.12 10.70
C LEU A 131 8.50 -15.27 11.94
N PRO A 132 9.81 -14.96 11.83
CA PRO A 132 10.71 -14.98 12.98
C PRO A 132 10.21 -14.09 14.12
N GLU A 133 10.15 -14.62 15.35
CA GLU A 133 9.59 -13.93 16.52
C GLU A 133 10.50 -12.86 17.16
N ALA A 134 11.59 -12.46 16.51
CA ALA A 134 12.47 -11.42 17.03
C ALA A 134 11.76 -10.05 16.98
N LYS A 135 11.06 -9.68 18.06
CA LYS A 135 10.46 -8.36 18.26
C LYS A 135 11.51 -7.27 17.96
N GLY A 136 11.19 -6.36 17.05
CA GLY A 136 12.09 -5.27 16.64
C GLY A 136 13.17 -5.64 15.62
N GLY A 137 13.27 -6.90 15.19
CA GLY A 137 14.18 -7.30 14.13
C GLY A 137 13.69 -6.86 12.73
N MET A 138 14.61 -6.73 11.76
CA MET A 138 14.30 -6.38 10.36
C MET A 138 13.29 -7.33 9.68
N ASN A 139 13.09 -8.53 10.23
CA ASN A 139 12.14 -9.53 9.73
C ASN A 139 10.88 -9.66 10.60
N SER A 140 10.62 -8.70 11.51
CA SER A 140 9.35 -8.59 12.20
C SER A 140 8.23 -8.26 11.19
N ALA A 141 6.98 -8.64 11.49
CA ALA A 141 5.85 -8.39 10.59
C ALA A 141 5.68 -6.90 10.23
N TYR A 142 5.88 -6.01 11.20
CA TYR A 142 5.85 -4.57 10.97
C TYR A 142 7.01 -4.09 10.08
N SER A 143 8.25 -4.46 10.40
CA SER A 143 9.44 -4.06 9.61
C SER A 143 9.35 -4.53 8.16
N LEU A 144 8.89 -5.77 7.94
CA LEU A 144 8.66 -6.31 6.61
C LEU A 144 7.53 -5.57 5.87
N SER A 145 6.51 -5.11 6.58
CA SER A 145 5.40 -4.38 5.97
C SER A 145 5.80 -2.96 5.54
N VAL A 146 6.67 -2.31 6.32
CA VAL A 146 7.30 -1.03 5.97
C VAL A 146 8.24 -1.20 4.77
N GLU A 147 9.08 -2.23 4.77
CA GLU A 147 9.97 -2.55 3.65
C GLU A 147 9.17 -2.85 2.37
N ALA A 148 8.10 -3.65 2.46
CA ALA A 148 7.26 -3.97 1.30
C ALA A 148 6.56 -2.74 0.72
N ALA A 149 6.09 -1.82 1.57
CA ALA A 149 5.53 -0.54 1.14
C ALA A 149 6.57 0.31 0.41
N TYR A 150 7.79 0.40 0.94
CA TYR A 150 8.90 1.11 0.31
C TYR A 150 9.30 0.50 -1.04
N ILE A 151 9.38 -0.83 -1.13
CA ILE A 151 9.64 -1.55 -2.38
C ILE A 151 8.56 -1.23 -3.43
N ASN A 152 7.28 -1.24 -3.04
CA ASN A 152 6.19 -0.94 -3.96
C ASN A 152 6.24 0.49 -4.49
N GLN A 153 6.48 1.48 -3.62
CA GLN A 153 6.66 2.87 -4.02
C GLN A 153 7.78 3.00 -5.03
N ASN A 154 8.97 2.50 -4.72
CA ASN A 154 10.12 2.60 -5.64
C ASN A 154 9.88 1.86 -6.96
N PHE A 155 9.37 0.63 -6.90
CA PHE A 155 9.09 -0.17 -8.08
C PHE A 155 8.10 0.54 -9.01
N SER A 156 7.02 1.09 -8.45
CA SER A 156 5.97 1.76 -9.23
C SER A 156 6.50 2.94 -10.05
N GLN A 157 7.54 3.62 -9.58
CA GLN A 157 8.14 4.76 -10.28
C GLN A 157 9.33 4.35 -11.17
N GLN A 158 10.04 3.29 -10.80
CA GLN A 158 11.22 2.84 -11.53
C GLN A 158 10.90 2.22 -12.89
N VAL A 159 9.76 1.54 -13.00
CA VAL A 159 9.34 0.85 -14.23
C VAL A 159 8.68 1.78 -15.26
N LEU A 160 8.79 3.08 -15.07
CA LEU A 160 8.22 4.12 -15.93
C LEU A 160 9.29 4.71 -16.84
N ILE A 161 8.86 5.24 -17.99
CA ILE A 161 9.69 6.07 -18.87
C ILE A 161 9.80 7.45 -18.22
N ARG A 162 10.98 7.78 -17.71
CA ARG A 162 11.27 9.01 -16.94
C ARG A 162 11.80 10.14 -17.84
N ASP A 163 11.18 10.35 -18.98
CA ASP A 163 11.55 11.39 -19.97
C ASP A 163 10.77 12.71 -19.81
N ARG A 164 9.99 12.81 -18.72
CA ARG A 164 9.03 13.90 -18.40
C ARG A 164 7.80 13.93 -19.32
N ASN A 165 7.64 12.98 -20.24
CA ASN A 165 6.43 12.85 -21.03
C ASN A 165 5.35 12.14 -20.19
N LYS A 166 4.32 12.90 -19.80
CA LYS A 166 3.22 12.41 -18.97
C LYS A 166 1.91 12.54 -19.73
N VAL A 167 1.00 11.61 -19.49
CA VAL A 167 -0.41 11.76 -19.83
C VAL A 167 -1.09 12.46 -18.67
N ALA A 168 -1.34 13.76 -18.82
CA ALA A 168 -2.17 14.53 -17.89
C ALA A 168 -3.66 14.31 -18.22
N PHE A 169 -4.49 14.33 -17.18
CA PHE A 169 -5.95 14.24 -17.29
C PHE A 169 -6.62 15.60 -17.10
N ASP A 170 -7.94 15.62 -17.19
CA ASP A 170 -8.73 16.86 -17.22
C ASP A 170 -8.49 17.72 -15.98
N ASP A 171 -8.36 17.09 -14.81
CA ASP A 171 -8.04 17.75 -13.55
C ASP A 171 -6.64 17.38 -13.03
N PRO A 172 -5.94 18.30 -12.35
CA PRO A 172 -4.65 18.02 -11.73
C PRO A 172 -4.79 17.08 -10.53
N ASN A 173 -3.66 16.67 -9.93
CA ASN A 173 -3.68 15.93 -8.68
C ASN A 173 -4.37 16.78 -7.59
N PRO A 174 -5.47 16.30 -6.96
CA PRO A 174 -6.27 17.10 -6.03
C PRO A 174 -5.63 17.25 -4.64
N PHE A 175 -4.49 16.59 -4.38
CA PHE A 175 -3.81 16.58 -3.08
C PHE A 175 -2.48 17.35 -3.10
N ALA A 176 -1.96 17.63 -4.28
CA ALA A 176 -0.64 18.23 -4.44
C ALA A 176 -0.72 19.76 -4.50
N ASN A 177 0.25 20.43 -3.89
CA ASN A 177 0.42 21.85 -4.06
C ASN A 177 1.12 22.17 -5.39
N GLU A 178 0.97 23.41 -5.87
CA GLU A 178 1.70 23.88 -7.06
C GLU A 178 3.21 23.72 -6.87
N GLY A 179 3.88 23.12 -7.86
CA GLY A 179 5.34 22.91 -7.86
C GLY A 179 5.81 21.64 -7.12
N GLU A 180 4.91 20.89 -6.49
CA GLU A 180 5.25 19.64 -5.80
C GLU A 180 5.53 18.50 -6.80
N GLU A 181 6.65 17.78 -6.63
CA GLU A 181 6.98 16.64 -7.49
C GLU A 181 6.25 15.37 -7.01
N VAL A 182 5.15 15.05 -7.69
CA VAL A 182 4.29 13.92 -7.33
C VAL A 182 4.68 12.62 -8.03
N ALA A 183 4.36 11.50 -7.38
CA ALA A 183 4.40 10.18 -8.01
C ALA A 183 3.49 10.13 -9.25
N SER A 184 3.85 9.28 -10.22
CA SER A 184 2.98 8.95 -11.35
C SER A 184 1.76 8.19 -10.85
N GLU A 185 0.63 8.87 -10.78
CA GLU A 185 -0.64 8.35 -10.29
C GLU A 185 -1.80 9.20 -10.82
N ALA A 186 -2.89 8.54 -11.16
CA ALA A 186 -4.14 9.17 -11.48
C ALA A 186 -5.29 8.59 -10.67
N TYR A 187 -6.20 9.47 -10.29
CA TYR A 187 -7.36 9.18 -9.46
C TYR A 187 -8.62 9.19 -10.32
N ARG A 188 -9.28 8.04 -10.42
CA ARG A 188 -10.58 7.87 -11.09
C ARG A 188 -11.66 7.88 -10.03
N TYR A 189 -12.56 8.85 -10.05
CA TYR A 189 -13.73 8.86 -9.18
C TYR A 189 -14.87 8.20 -9.92
N ARG A 190 -15.33 7.06 -9.40
CA ARG A 190 -16.23 6.18 -10.12
C ARG A 190 -17.46 5.89 -9.30
N GLN A 191 -18.61 5.77 -9.97
CA GLN A 191 -19.89 5.53 -9.34
C GLN A 191 -20.43 4.15 -9.73
N TRP A 192 -20.87 3.38 -8.74
CA TRP A 192 -21.60 2.14 -8.92
C TRP A 192 -23.02 2.28 -8.39
N LYS A 193 -24.00 1.87 -9.19
CA LYS A 193 -25.38 1.73 -8.76
C LYS A 193 -25.52 0.46 -7.92
N LEU A 194 -25.81 0.61 -6.63
CA LEU A 194 -26.11 -0.51 -5.73
C LEU A 194 -27.61 -0.81 -5.69
N ASP A 195 -28.45 0.22 -5.75
CA ASP A 195 -29.91 0.13 -5.79
C ASP A 195 -30.47 1.33 -6.58
N ASP A 196 -31.79 1.43 -6.75
CA ASP A 196 -32.41 2.59 -7.42
C ASP A 196 -32.08 3.91 -6.73
N ASP A 197 -32.10 3.93 -5.39
CA ASP A 197 -31.81 5.13 -4.57
C ASP A 197 -30.44 5.07 -3.88
N MET A 198 -29.59 4.10 -4.22
CA MET A 198 -28.30 3.89 -3.55
C MET A 198 -27.15 3.79 -4.54
N HIS A 199 -26.27 4.78 -4.50
CA HIS A 199 -25.07 4.85 -5.32
C HIS A 199 -23.84 4.91 -4.42
N LEU A 200 -22.79 4.19 -4.84
CA LEU A 200 -21.50 4.20 -4.19
C LEU A 200 -20.51 4.95 -5.09
N VAL A 201 -19.82 5.94 -4.54
CA VAL A 201 -18.68 6.58 -5.16
C VAL A 201 -17.40 6.14 -4.47
N ALA A 202 -16.39 5.77 -5.27
CA ALA A 202 -15.06 5.57 -4.75
C ALA A 202 -13.97 6.20 -5.62
N ARG A 203 -12.92 6.67 -4.95
CA ARG A 203 -11.65 7.03 -5.60
C ARG A 203 -10.86 5.75 -5.87
N CYS A 204 -10.50 5.52 -7.13
CA CYS A 204 -9.66 4.42 -7.58
C CYS A 204 -8.36 4.95 -8.19
N GLU A 205 -7.31 4.15 -8.13
CA GLU A 205 -5.97 4.58 -8.53
C GLU A 205 -5.42 3.77 -9.72
N VAL A 206 -4.76 4.46 -10.65
CA VAL A 206 -3.94 3.85 -11.72
C VAL A 206 -2.57 4.52 -11.74
N GLN A 207 -1.50 3.73 -11.89
CA GLN A 207 -0.14 4.23 -11.76
C GLN A 207 0.55 4.52 -13.10
N SER A 208 0.08 3.92 -14.20
CA SER A 208 0.72 4.07 -15.50
C SER A 208 -0.22 3.81 -16.68
N VAL A 209 0.26 4.12 -17.88
CA VAL A 209 -0.36 3.80 -19.17
C VAL A 209 0.60 3.09 -20.09
N VAL A 210 0.06 2.21 -20.93
CA VAL A 210 0.74 1.63 -22.07
C VAL A 210 0.00 2.08 -23.33
N GLU A 211 0.73 2.55 -24.33
CA GLU A 211 0.14 2.91 -25.63
C GLU A 211 0.59 1.91 -26.71
N VAL A 212 -0.38 1.27 -27.38
CA VAL A 212 -0.17 0.40 -28.55
C VAL A 212 -1.09 0.91 -29.65
N ASN A 213 -0.55 1.16 -30.85
CA ASN A 213 -1.36 1.59 -32.00
C ASN A 213 -2.28 2.80 -31.68
N LYS A 214 -1.77 3.77 -30.91
CA LYS A 214 -2.52 4.96 -30.40
C LYS A 214 -3.69 4.64 -29.46
N GLN A 215 -3.86 3.38 -29.06
CA GLN A 215 -4.79 3.00 -28.01
C GLN A 215 -4.05 2.96 -26.67
N ARG A 216 -4.57 3.69 -25.70
CA ARG A 216 -4.05 3.73 -24.34
C ARG A 216 -4.75 2.67 -23.49
N SER A 217 -3.96 1.99 -22.68
CA SER A 217 -4.40 1.01 -21.70
C SER A 217 -3.87 1.38 -20.34
N PHE A 218 -4.73 1.45 -19.34
CA PHE A 218 -4.36 1.74 -17.96
C PHE A 218 -3.70 0.53 -17.31
N VAL A 219 -2.67 0.80 -16.51
CA VAL A 219 -1.86 -0.22 -15.84
C VAL A 219 -1.75 0.07 -14.36
N THR A 220 -2.01 -0.96 -13.55
CA THR A 220 -1.67 -0.97 -12.13
C THR A 220 -0.31 -1.64 -11.90
N LEU A 221 0.49 -1.10 -10.98
CA LEU A 221 1.87 -1.52 -10.74
C LEU A 221 2.06 -1.92 -9.28
N ASN A 222 2.34 -3.20 -9.02
CA ASN A 222 2.63 -3.69 -7.67
C ASN A 222 3.88 -4.57 -7.66
N ALA A 223 4.52 -4.69 -6.49
CA ALA A 223 5.72 -5.49 -6.30
C ALA A 223 5.52 -6.52 -5.19
N LEU A 224 5.69 -7.80 -5.53
CA LEU A 224 5.94 -8.88 -4.59
C LEU A 224 7.38 -8.77 -4.08
N ASN A 225 7.61 -9.15 -2.83
CA ASN A 225 8.90 -9.04 -2.17
C ASN A 225 9.36 -10.36 -1.52
N GLU A 226 10.56 -10.81 -1.87
CA GLU A 226 11.28 -11.92 -1.22
C GLU A 226 12.33 -11.34 -0.26
N PHE A 227 12.14 -11.55 1.04
CA PHE A 227 13.09 -11.07 2.07
C PHE A 227 14.15 -12.12 2.43
N ASP A 228 13.78 -13.40 2.41
CA ASP A 228 14.68 -14.53 2.63
C ASP A 228 14.14 -15.77 1.89
N PRO A 229 14.90 -16.33 0.93
CA PRO A 229 14.48 -17.52 0.17
C PRO A 229 14.07 -18.71 1.04
N LYS A 230 14.58 -18.81 2.28
CA LYS A 230 14.20 -19.88 3.21
C LYS A 230 12.72 -19.80 3.62
N TYR A 231 12.18 -18.60 3.75
CA TYR A 231 10.78 -18.37 4.15
C TYR A 231 9.84 -18.32 2.95
N SER A 232 10.35 -17.93 1.78
CA SER A 232 9.56 -17.94 0.54
C SER A 232 9.27 -19.36 0.06
N GLY A 233 9.96 -20.39 0.58
CA GLY A 233 9.78 -21.80 0.21
C GLY A 233 10.32 -22.18 -1.17
N VAL A 234 10.51 -21.19 -2.05
CA VAL A 234 11.04 -21.34 -3.39
C VAL A 234 12.01 -20.19 -3.64
N ASP A 235 13.27 -20.48 -3.97
CA ASP A 235 14.27 -19.46 -4.32
C ASP A 235 13.94 -18.82 -5.67
N TRP A 236 13.58 -17.54 -5.66
CA TRP A 236 13.14 -16.82 -6.86
C TRP A 236 14.24 -16.73 -7.91
N ARG A 237 15.51 -16.55 -7.53
CA ARG A 237 16.63 -16.42 -8.47
C ARG A 237 16.81 -17.69 -9.29
N GLN A 238 16.56 -18.84 -8.69
CA GLN A 238 16.68 -20.14 -9.36
C GLN A 238 15.43 -20.52 -10.16
N LYS A 239 14.24 -20.10 -9.70
CA LYS A 239 12.97 -20.66 -10.17
C LYS A 239 12.12 -19.75 -11.02
N LEU A 240 12.35 -18.43 -11.05
CA LEU A 240 11.53 -17.52 -11.86
C LEU A 240 11.63 -17.77 -13.38
N GLU A 241 12.77 -18.26 -13.89
CA GLU A 241 12.92 -18.58 -15.32
C GLU A 241 12.25 -19.91 -15.69
N THR A 242 12.38 -20.93 -14.83
CA THR A 242 11.99 -22.32 -15.17
C THR A 242 10.68 -22.77 -14.58
N GLN A 243 10.26 -22.19 -13.44
CA GLN A 243 9.13 -22.63 -12.63
C GLN A 243 8.31 -21.43 -12.11
N ARG A 244 8.10 -20.41 -12.94
CA ARG A 244 7.34 -19.19 -12.58
C ARG A 244 5.98 -19.49 -11.96
N GLY A 245 5.26 -20.49 -12.49
CA GLY A 245 3.96 -20.91 -11.95
C GLY A 245 4.05 -21.40 -10.50
N ALA A 246 5.14 -22.11 -10.14
CA ALA A 246 5.36 -22.57 -8.77
C ALA A 246 5.70 -21.42 -7.82
N VAL A 247 6.50 -20.44 -8.29
CA VAL A 247 6.78 -19.21 -7.53
C VAL A 247 5.48 -18.47 -7.24
N LEU A 248 4.66 -18.22 -8.27
CA LEU A 248 3.37 -17.56 -8.11
C LEU A 248 2.41 -18.34 -7.20
N ALA A 249 2.34 -19.67 -7.34
CA ALA A 249 1.49 -20.50 -6.48
C ALA A 249 1.89 -20.40 -5.00
N THR A 250 3.19 -20.30 -4.72
CA THR A 250 3.71 -20.11 -3.36
C THR A 250 3.36 -18.73 -2.82
N GLU A 251 3.50 -17.69 -3.65
CA GLU A 251 3.08 -16.34 -3.29
C GLU A 251 1.57 -16.22 -3.07
N LEU A 252 0.76 -16.94 -3.84
CA LEU A 252 -0.69 -17.00 -3.63
C LEU A 252 -1.07 -17.69 -2.33
N LYS A 253 -0.27 -18.66 -1.87
CA LYS A 253 -0.45 -19.29 -0.56
C LYS A 253 -0.06 -18.34 0.56
N ASN A 254 1.09 -17.68 0.45
CA ASN A 254 1.68 -16.92 1.55
C ASN A 254 1.15 -15.47 1.66
N ASN A 255 0.68 -14.90 0.55
CA ASN A 255 0.27 -13.50 0.43
C ASN A 255 -1.15 -13.37 -0.17
N ALA A 256 -2.05 -14.32 0.13
CA ALA A 256 -3.36 -14.46 -0.52
C ALA A 256 -4.23 -13.20 -0.41
N ASN A 257 -4.22 -12.56 0.76
CA ASN A 257 -4.99 -11.34 1.02
C ASN A 257 -4.43 -10.13 0.27
N LYS A 258 -3.10 -9.94 0.29
CA LYS A 258 -2.40 -8.85 -0.43
C LYS A 258 -2.67 -8.92 -1.94
N LEU A 259 -2.49 -10.10 -2.55
CA LEU A 259 -2.75 -10.30 -3.98
C LEU A 259 -4.23 -10.10 -4.35
N ALA A 260 -5.15 -10.54 -3.47
CA ALA A 260 -6.57 -10.30 -3.67
C ALA A 260 -6.92 -8.80 -3.64
N LYS A 261 -6.38 -8.04 -2.69
CA LYS A 261 -6.60 -6.58 -2.60
C LYS A 261 -6.09 -5.84 -3.84
N TRP A 262 -4.87 -6.13 -4.30
CA TRP A 262 -4.36 -5.52 -5.54
C TRP A 262 -5.21 -5.84 -6.76
N THR A 263 -5.68 -7.08 -6.85
CA THR A 263 -6.58 -7.50 -7.94
C THR A 263 -7.92 -6.76 -7.85
N ALA A 264 -8.49 -6.61 -6.65
CA ALA A 264 -9.71 -5.86 -6.42
C ALA A 264 -9.54 -4.37 -6.78
N GLN A 265 -8.43 -3.74 -6.39
CA GLN A 265 -8.11 -2.36 -6.78
C GLN A 265 -8.02 -2.20 -8.30
N ALA A 266 -7.31 -3.11 -8.98
CA ALA A 266 -7.20 -3.09 -10.44
C ALA A 266 -8.57 -3.27 -11.15
N LEU A 267 -9.46 -4.10 -10.59
CA LEU A 267 -10.83 -4.26 -11.08
C LEU A 267 -11.68 -3.00 -10.83
N LEU A 268 -11.62 -2.44 -9.62
CA LEU A 268 -12.32 -1.20 -9.24
C LEU A 268 -11.88 -0.02 -10.11
N ALA A 269 -10.61 0.05 -10.47
CA ALA A 269 -10.05 1.07 -11.36
C ALA A 269 -10.32 0.81 -12.84
N SER A 270 -10.92 -0.34 -13.23
CA SER A 270 -10.99 -0.82 -14.62
C SER A 270 -9.65 -0.71 -15.34
N ALA A 271 -8.58 -1.15 -14.68
CA ALA A 271 -7.28 -1.24 -15.32
C ALA A 271 -7.30 -2.35 -16.37
N ASP A 272 -6.73 -2.08 -17.54
CA ASP A 272 -6.62 -3.07 -18.61
C ASP A 272 -5.61 -4.16 -18.24
N MET A 273 -4.55 -3.77 -17.53
CA MET A 273 -3.46 -4.63 -17.12
C MET A 273 -3.08 -4.36 -15.66
N MET A 274 -2.64 -5.40 -14.97
CA MET A 274 -1.89 -5.31 -13.72
C MET A 274 -0.50 -5.91 -13.93
N LYS A 275 0.55 -5.23 -13.48
CA LYS A 275 1.94 -5.71 -13.54
C LYS A 275 2.43 -6.03 -12.13
N LEU A 276 2.96 -7.23 -11.96
CA LEU A 276 3.59 -7.70 -10.73
C LEU A 276 5.10 -7.78 -10.92
N GLY A 277 5.84 -6.94 -10.20
CA GLY A 277 7.28 -7.06 -10.03
C GLY A 277 7.64 -8.11 -9.00
N TYR A 278 8.68 -8.90 -9.28
CA TYR A 278 9.29 -9.82 -8.32
C TYR A 278 10.59 -9.20 -7.82
N VAL A 279 10.56 -8.61 -6.63
CA VAL A 279 11.69 -7.91 -6.03
C VAL A 279 12.27 -8.75 -4.89
N SER A 280 13.58 -8.97 -4.87
CA SER A 280 14.26 -9.72 -3.81
C SER A 280 15.33 -8.85 -3.15
N ARG A 281 15.60 -9.04 -1.87
CA ARG A 281 16.80 -8.48 -1.23
C ARG A 281 18.05 -8.99 -1.94
N VAL A 282 19.11 -8.19 -2.01
CA VAL A 282 20.41 -8.63 -2.55
C VAL A 282 21.01 -9.71 -1.64
N HIS A 283 20.96 -9.48 -0.33
CA HIS A 283 21.32 -10.45 0.70
C HIS A 283 20.20 -10.48 1.74
N SER A 284 19.82 -11.66 2.25
CA SER A 284 18.72 -11.79 3.22
C SER A 284 18.90 -11.01 4.54
N LYS A 285 20.13 -10.54 4.81
CA LYS A 285 20.51 -9.76 5.99
C LYS A 285 20.58 -8.26 5.73
N ASP A 286 20.30 -7.83 4.49
CA ASP A 286 20.35 -6.44 4.05
C ASP A 286 18.98 -6.05 3.48
N HIS A 287 18.18 -5.38 4.31
CA HIS A 287 16.85 -4.90 3.96
C HIS A 287 16.86 -3.53 3.26
N TYR A 288 18.03 -3.02 2.89
CA TYR A 288 18.19 -1.73 2.24
C TYR A 288 18.45 -1.83 0.73
N ASN A 289 18.96 -2.97 0.26
CA ASN A 289 19.31 -3.18 -1.14
C ASN A 289 18.49 -4.31 -1.76
N HIS A 290 17.81 -3.98 -2.85
CA HIS A 290 16.92 -4.89 -3.56
C HIS A 290 17.22 -4.94 -5.06
N VAL A 291 16.79 -6.01 -5.70
CA VAL A 291 16.87 -6.23 -7.14
C VAL A 291 15.53 -6.71 -7.69
N ILE A 292 15.16 -6.23 -8.86
CA ILE A 292 14.01 -6.69 -9.64
C ILE A 292 14.47 -7.89 -10.46
N LEU A 293 13.86 -9.05 -10.20
CA LEU A 293 14.18 -10.32 -10.84
C LEU A 293 13.27 -10.62 -12.05
N ALA A 294 12.04 -10.13 -12.03
CA ALA A 294 11.08 -10.29 -13.12
C ALA A 294 9.95 -9.26 -13.01
N VAL A 295 9.29 -8.99 -14.13
CA VAL A 295 8.00 -8.27 -14.17
C VAL A 295 7.03 -9.05 -15.03
N VAL A 296 5.83 -9.32 -14.51
CA VAL A 296 4.82 -10.15 -15.18
C VAL A 296 3.50 -9.40 -15.25
N GLY A 297 2.88 -9.38 -16.43
CA GLY A 297 1.59 -8.72 -16.66
C GLY A 297 0.43 -9.71 -16.70
N TYR A 298 -0.70 -9.30 -16.13
CA TYR A 298 -1.95 -10.04 -16.13
C TYR A 298 -3.10 -9.10 -16.51
N LYS A 299 -4.16 -9.66 -17.10
CA LYS A 299 -5.46 -8.97 -17.14
C LYS A 299 -6.12 -9.15 -15.77
N PRO A 300 -6.65 -8.10 -15.12
CA PRO A 300 -7.21 -8.24 -13.77
C PRO A 300 -8.33 -9.27 -13.65
N ARG A 301 -9.22 -9.37 -14.65
CA ARG A 301 -10.31 -10.37 -14.65
C ARG A 301 -9.79 -11.81 -14.73
N ASP A 302 -8.77 -12.06 -15.56
CA ASP A 302 -8.16 -13.39 -15.71
C ASP A 302 -7.40 -13.78 -14.43
N PHE A 303 -6.67 -12.83 -13.84
CA PHE A 303 -5.97 -13.06 -12.59
C PHE A 303 -6.93 -13.30 -11.43
N ALA A 304 -8.03 -12.55 -11.35
CA ALA A 304 -9.09 -12.78 -10.36
C ALA A 304 -9.63 -14.22 -10.42
N ALA A 305 -9.89 -14.73 -11.63
CA ALA A 305 -10.29 -16.12 -11.82
C ALA A 305 -9.19 -17.11 -11.36
N GLN A 306 -7.93 -16.85 -11.72
CA GLN A 306 -6.78 -17.67 -11.34
C GLN A 306 -6.61 -17.76 -9.81
N ILE A 307 -6.90 -16.69 -9.07
CA ILE A 307 -6.76 -16.62 -7.60
C ILE A 307 -8.08 -16.93 -6.87
N ASN A 308 -9.10 -17.41 -7.58
CA ASN A 308 -10.44 -17.69 -7.06
C ASN A 308 -11.11 -16.49 -6.35
N LEU A 309 -10.94 -15.29 -6.90
CA LEU A 309 -11.56 -14.05 -6.41
C LEU A 309 -12.84 -13.77 -7.21
N ASN A 310 -13.99 -14.07 -6.61
CA ASN A 310 -15.28 -13.91 -7.26
C ASN A 310 -15.81 -12.48 -7.09
N THR A 311 -16.04 -11.77 -8.20
CA THR A 311 -16.51 -10.38 -8.21
C THR A 311 -17.90 -10.20 -7.61
N SER A 312 -18.81 -11.14 -7.85
CA SER A 312 -20.14 -11.08 -7.25
C SER A 312 -20.09 -11.28 -5.73
N ASN A 313 -19.20 -12.13 -5.24
CA ASN A 313 -18.99 -12.28 -3.80
C ASN A 313 -18.40 -11.02 -3.17
N MET A 314 -17.38 -10.42 -3.78
CA MET A 314 -16.79 -9.15 -3.34
C MET A 314 -17.85 -8.06 -3.15
N TRP A 315 -18.69 -7.86 -4.17
CA TRP A 315 -19.77 -6.88 -4.11
C TRP A 315 -20.89 -7.27 -3.16
N GLY A 316 -21.16 -8.57 -2.99
CA GLY A 316 -22.11 -9.07 -1.99
C GLY A 316 -21.70 -8.69 -0.57
N ILE A 317 -20.40 -8.78 -0.26
CA ILE A 317 -19.85 -8.36 1.04
C ILE A 317 -20.03 -6.85 1.24
N VAL A 318 -19.63 -6.03 0.26
CA VAL A 318 -19.78 -4.57 0.33
C VAL A 318 -21.24 -4.19 0.52
N ARG A 319 -22.16 -4.75 -0.29
CA ARG A 319 -23.61 -4.49 -0.20
C ARG A 319 -24.15 -4.83 1.19
N SER A 320 -23.81 -6.01 1.72
CA SER A 320 -24.26 -6.42 3.06
C SER A 320 -23.78 -5.49 4.18
N ILE A 321 -22.54 -4.96 4.07
CA ILE A 321 -22.01 -4.04 5.07
C ILE A 321 -22.70 -2.68 4.95
N VAL A 322 -22.85 -2.15 3.72
CA VAL A 322 -23.56 -0.90 3.47
C VAL A 322 -24.99 -0.96 3.99
N ASP A 323 -25.75 -2.01 3.66
CA ASP A 323 -27.14 -2.18 4.10
C ASP A 323 -27.27 -2.25 5.63
N LEU A 324 -26.27 -2.79 6.32
CA LEU A 324 -26.24 -2.84 7.77
C LEU A 324 -26.07 -1.43 8.35
N TYR A 325 -25.05 -0.70 7.90
CA TYR A 325 -24.78 0.65 8.41
C TYR A 325 -25.88 1.66 8.04
N MET A 326 -26.55 1.47 6.89
CA MET A 326 -27.74 2.24 6.50
C MET A 326 -28.98 1.96 7.37
N LYS A 327 -28.95 0.97 8.27
CA LYS A 327 -30.02 0.73 9.26
C LYS A 327 -29.69 1.24 10.66
N LEU A 328 -28.43 1.55 10.95
CA LEU A 328 -28.00 2.08 12.25
C LEU A 328 -28.33 3.57 12.38
N ASN A 329 -28.35 4.15 13.58
CA ASN A 329 -28.58 5.59 13.71
C ASN A 329 -27.42 6.40 13.11
N GLU A 330 -27.63 7.71 12.89
CA GLU A 330 -26.50 8.61 12.61
C GLU A 330 -25.47 8.53 13.74
N GLY A 331 -24.19 8.55 13.38
CA GLY A 331 -23.12 8.31 14.36
C GLY A 331 -21.81 7.89 13.74
N LYS A 332 -20.83 7.65 14.62
CA LYS A 332 -19.49 7.20 14.27
C LYS A 332 -19.29 5.76 14.74
N TYR A 333 -18.77 4.94 13.85
CA TYR A 333 -18.61 3.51 14.06
C TYR A 333 -17.20 3.06 13.67
N ILE A 334 -16.82 1.88 14.16
CA ILE A 334 -15.59 1.20 13.74
C ILE A 334 -15.90 -0.27 13.46
N LEU A 335 -15.53 -0.72 12.27
CA LEU A 335 -15.55 -2.10 11.84
C LEU A 335 -14.16 -2.69 12.06
N VAL A 336 -14.03 -3.68 12.93
CA VAL A 336 -12.74 -4.27 13.30
C VAL A 336 -12.70 -5.74 12.92
N LYS A 337 -11.68 -6.15 12.17
CA LYS A 337 -11.33 -7.56 11.99
C LYS A 337 -10.76 -8.09 13.30
N ASP A 338 -11.39 -9.10 13.89
CA ASP A 338 -10.89 -9.78 15.09
C ASP A 338 -9.49 -10.40 14.87
N PRO A 339 -8.48 -10.10 15.72
CA PRO A 339 -7.11 -10.57 15.50
C PRO A 339 -6.96 -12.10 15.58
N SER A 340 -7.87 -12.79 16.25
CA SER A 340 -7.76 -14.23 16.51
C SER A 340 -8.85 -15.04 15.81
N ARG A 341 -10.03 -14.46 15.55
CA ARG A 341 -11.18 -15.15 14.97
C ARG A 341 -11.47 -14.65 13.55
N PRO A 342 -11.91 -15.53 12.62
CA PRO A 342 -12.29 -15.14 11.26
C PRO A 342 -13.66 -14.45 11.24
N GLN A 343 -13.73 -13.24 11.81
CA GLN A 343 -14.94 -12.43 11.94
C GLN A 343 -14.60 -10.94 12.00
N VAL A 344 -15.57 -10.11 11.69
CA VAL A 344 -15.53 -8.66 11.97
C VAL A 344 -16.51 -8.32 13.08
N ARG A 345 -16.19 -7.27 13.84
CA ARG A 345 -17.01 -6.75 14.94
C ARG A 345 -17.32 -5.29 14.69
N ILE A 346 -18.52 -4.88 15.05
CA ILE A 346 -19.02 -3.52 14.86
C ILE A 346 -19.12 -2.85 16.23
N TYR A 347 -18.55 -1.66 16.34
CA TYR A 347 -18.63 -0.84 17.53
C TYR A 347 -19.13 0.55 17.15
N GLU A 348 -20.07 1.07 17.94
CA GLU A 348 -20.34 2.50 18.01
C GLU A 348 -19.29 3.15 18.90
N VAL A 349 -18.79 4.31 18.48
CA VAL A 349 -17.81 5.09 19.22
C VAL A 349 -18.34 6.50 19.44
N ARG A 350 -17.76 7.21 20.40
CA ARG A 350 -18.10 8.62 20.63
C ARG A 350 -17.75 9.46 19.39
N PRO A 351 -18.46 10.56 19.11
CA PRO A 351 -18.18 11.42 17.95
C PRO A 351 -16.72 11.94 17.91
N ASP A 352 -16.17 12.28 19.07
CA ASP A 352 -14.80 12.76 19.29
C ASP A 352 -13.73 11.65 19.22
N ALA A 353 -14.11 10.39 19.02
CA ALA A 353 -13.15 9.31 18.90
C ALA A 353 -12.27 9.50 17.65
N PHE A 354 -10.95 9.31 17.83
CA PHE A 354 -9.93 9.43 16.79
C PHE A 354 -9.67 10.86 16.28
N GLU A 355 -10.21 11.89 16.96
CA GLU A 355 -9.76 13.26 16.76
C GLU A 355 -8.41 13.43 17.49
N ASN A 356 -7.37 13.82 16.75
CA ASN A 356 -5.98 13.81 17.20
C ASN A 356 -5.69 14.92 18.23
N ASP A 357 -5.95 14.67 19.52
CA ASP A 357 -5.44 15.48 20.64
C ASP A 357 -4.11 14.96 21.24
N TYR A 358 -3.48 13.96 20.61
CA TYR A 358 -2.14 13.52 21.01
C TYR A 358 -1.09 14.44 20.37
N VAL A 359 -0.75 15.51 21.07
CA VAL A 359 0.56 16.15 20.90
C VAL A 359 1.61 15.08 21.19
N GLU A 360 2.38 14.65 20.19
CA GLU A 360 3.57 13.82 20.41
C GLU A 360 4.45 14.58 21.42
N GLU A 361 4.52 14.10 22.66
CA GLU A 361 5.51 14.59 23.60
C GLU A 361 6.88 14.33 22.97
N PRO A 362 7.73 15.37 22.80
CA PRO A 362 9.05 15.17 22.22
C PRO A 362 9.78 14.11 23.03
N LEU A 363 10.31 13.09 22.33
CA LEU A 363 11.10 12.02 22.95
C LEU A 363 12.17 12.66 23.85
N PRO A 364 12.38 12.14 25.08
CA PRO A 364 13.46 12.58 25.95
C PRO A 364 14.79 12.59 25.17
N GLU A 365 15.64 13.61 25.37
CA GLU A 365 16.90 13.77 24.62
C GLU A 365 17.79 12.50 24.62
N GLU A 366 17.64 11.63 25.62
CA GLU A 366 18.35 10.34 25.73
C GLU A 366 17.89 9.27 24.72
N GLU A 367 16.66 9.36 24.20
CA GLU A 367 16.11 8.46 23.17
C GLU A 367 16.19 9.07 21.75
N GLN A 368 16.68 10.31 21.62
CA GLN A 368 16.90 10.92 20.32
C GLN A 368 18.19 10.38 19.71
N VAL A 369 18.08 9.75 18.54
CA VAL A 369 19.23 9.25 17.78
C VAL A 369 20.06 10.45 17.33
N GLN A 370 21.24 10.65 17.92
CA GLN A 370 22.15 11.69 17.48
C GLN A 370 22.56 11.44 16.02
N PRO A 371 22.51 12.47 15.15
CA PRO A 371 22.96 12.33 13.78
C PRO A 371 24.44 11.92 13.76
N PRO A 372 24.88 11.11 12.78
CA PRO A 372 26.29 10.71 12.68
C PRO A 372 27.16 11.96 12.59
N GLY A 373 28.07 12.12 13.57
CA GLY A 373 29.01 13.24 13.61
C GLY A 373 29.83 13.30 12.33
N GLU A 374 29.89 14.50 11.73
CA GLU A 374 30.76 14.80 10.61
C GLU A 374 32.20 14.46 10.98
N PHE A 375 32.82 13.54 10.23
CA PHE A 375 34.26 13.33 10.25
C PHE A 375 34.94 14.62 9.82
N THR A 376 35.37 15.42 10.79
CA THR A 376 36.30 16.51 10.56
C THR A 376 37.70 15.92 10.51
N GLU A 377 38.28 15.86 9.31
CA GLU A 377 39.71 15.63 9.10
C GLU A 377 40.48 16.74 9.84
N ASN A 378 41.11 16.39 10.96
CA ASN A 378 42.10 17.25 11.60
C ASN A 378 43.37 17.23 10.76
N LEU A 379 43.56 18.31 9.99
CA LEU A 379 44.83 18.70 9.41
C LEU A 379 45.88 18.84 10.52
N GLU A 380 46.86 17.95 10.49
CA GLU A 380 48.10 18.05 11.25
C GLU A 380 48.81 19.37 10.94
N THR A 381 49.05 20.18 11.97
CA THR A 381 50.08 21.21 11.93
C THR A 381 51.16 20.89 12.96
N ASN A 382 52.37 20.78 12.42
CA ASN A 382 53.64 20.54 13.06
C ASN A 382 53.89 21.35 14.36
N GLY A 383 54.53 20.71 15.33
CA GLY A 383 55.13 21.38 16.48
C GLY A 383 55.92 20.43 17.36
N ALA A 384 57.13 20.07 16.92
CA ALA A 384 58.10 19.28 17.67
C ALA A 384 58.51 19.94 19.00
N ALA A 385 58.69 19.14 20.06
CA ALA A 385 59.67 19.41 21.11
C ALA A 385 60.08 18.12 21.81
N ASN A 386 61.36 17.79 21.65
CA ASN A 386 62.07 16.68 22.27
C ASN A 386 62.01 16.74 23.80
N GLY A 387 61.94 15.57 24.43
CA GLY A 387 62.24 15.40 25.84
C GLY A 387 63.71 15.64 26.13
N VAL A 388 63.99 16.35 27.22
CA VAL A 388 65.25 16.29 27.97
C VAL A 388 64.87 16.33 29.45
N GLU A 389 65.28 15.28 30.16
CA GLU A 389 65.26 15.16 31.61
C GLU A 389 66.14 16.23 32.24
N ASP A 390 65.78 16.74 33.43
CA ASP A 390 66.81 17.00 34.45
C ASP A 390 66.19 17.10 35.85
N LYS A 391 66.69 16.23 36.74
CA LYS A 391 66.50 16.31 38.19
C LYS A 391 67.70 17.04 38.79
N GLN A 392 67.38 18.09 39.54
CA GLN A 392 68.09 18.69 40.69
C GLN A 392 69.55 18.30 40.93
N ILE A 393 70.43 19.31 40.94
CA ILE A 393 71.50 19.42 41.95
C ILE A 393 71.57 20.87 42.44
N ASP A 394 71.60 21.00 43.75
CA ASP A 394 71.57 22.23 44.54
C ASP A 394 72.99 22.58 45.06
N VAL A 395 73.18 23.88 45.33
CA VAL A 395 74.19 24.51 46.20
C VAL A 395 75.66 24.68 45.75
N GLN A 396 75.98 25.96 45.47
CA GLN A 396 77.11 26.80 45.93
C GLN A 396 78.48 26.17 46.24
N ALA A 397 79.54 26.65 45.59
CA ALA A 397 80.43 27.73 46.08
C ALA A 397 81.55 28.01 45.07
#